data_AF-A0A952LFZ1-F1
#
_entry.id   AF-A0A952LFZ1-F1
#
_cell.length_a   1.000
_cell.length_b   1.000
_cell.length_c   1.000
_cell.angle_alpha   90.00
_cell.angle_beta   90.00
_cell.angle_gamma   90.00
#
_symmetry.space_group_name_H-M   'P 1'
#
loop_
_entity.id
_entity.type
_entity.pdbx_description
1 polymer ?
#
loop_
_entity_poly.entity_id
_entity_poly.type
_entity_poly.pdbx_seq_one_letter_code
_entity_poly.pdbx_strand_id
1 'polypeptide(L)'
;MRMLKIFWILSALILFILPKQGYSEEKDTVNIIQIKNGNDGTKDLIISADFLTPFGGNIYTAYSFYLNHTVENQKHFSYIPIEVANGEGAEANIYTYTKVGGCGNDMSKEETNISGLRLVKFKNSVYLIYTKKKCNGNKNDFTDKCPFSVVIYQYDDEDRAFAIKKKTQTKKIYCDADEVLKKDLIIELLKY
;
A
#
# COMPACT_ATOMS: atom_id res chain seq x y z
N MET A 1 -1.63 -5.38 -63.54
CA MET A 1 -0.79 -5.93 -62.44
C MET A 1 0.14 -4.87 -61.82
N ARG A 2 -0.37 -3.71 -61.39
CA ARG A 2 0.43 -2.67 -60.69
C ARG A 2 -0.18 -2.19 -59.37
N MET A 3 -1.45 -2.47 -59.11
CA MET A 3 -2.16 -2.07 -57.88
C MET A 3 -2.00 -3.04 -56.69
N LEU A 4 -1.59 -4.30 -56.93
CA LEU A 4 -1.46 -5.31 -55.87
C LEU A 4 -0.17 -5.19 -55.03
N LYS A 5 0.83 -4.43 -55.47
CA LYS A 5 2.10 -4.28 -54.73
C LYS A 5 2.06 -3.19 -53.65
N ILE A 6 1.17 -2.20 -53.78
CA ILE A 6 1.04 -1.12 -52.79
C ILE A 6 0.27 -1.60 -51.55
N PHE A 7 -0.66 -2.54 -51.71
CA PHE A 7 -1.45 -3.08 -50.61
C PHE A 7 -0.62 -3.90 -49.60
N TRP A 8 0.45 -4.55 -50.07
CA TRP A 8 1.36 -5.31 -49.19
C TRP A 8 2.29 -4.42 -48.37
N ILE A 9 2.69 -3.25 -48.89
CA ILE A 9 3.56 -2.31 -48.18
C ILE A 9 2.79 -1.55 -47.10
N LEU A 10 1.52 -1.18 -47.36
CA LEU A 10 0.68 -0.57 -46.32
C LEU A 10 0.30 -1.55 -45.19
N SER A 11 0.07 -2.83 -45.50
CA SER A 11 -0.26 -3.83 -44.47
C SER A 11 0.93 -4.14 -43.55
N ALA A 12 2.17 -4.08 -44.08
CA ALA A 12 3.38 -4.23 -43.27
C ALA A 12 3.64 -3.02 -42.36
N LEU A 13 3.22 -1.81 -42.75
CA LEU A 13 3.39 -0.61 -41.93
C LEU A 13 2.42 -0.56 -40.74
N ILE A 14 1.19 -1.08 -40.91
CA ILE A 14 0.17 -1.09 -39.86
C ILE A 14 0.52 -2.06 -38.72
N LEU A 15 1.28 -3.13 -39.00
CA LEU A 15 1.78 -4.05 -37.97
C LEU A 15 2.91 -3.47 -37.10
N PHE A 16 3.55 -2.36 -37.51
CA PHE A 16 4.60 -1.69 -36.74
C PHE A 16 4.15 -0.43 -35.98
N ILE A 17 2.89 0.00 -36.16
CA ILE A 17 2.31 1.19 -35.48
C ILE A 17 1.35 0.78 -34.35
N LEU A 18 1.17 -0.51 -34.07
CA LEU A 18 0.57 -0.90 -32.81
C LEU A 18 1.57 -0.55 -31.70
N PRO A 19 1.21 0.33 -30.75
CA PRO A 19 2.05 0.53 -29.58
C PRO A 19 2.22 -0.85 -28.97
N LYS A 20 3.47 -1.33 -28.88
CA LYS A 20 3.81 -2.39 -27.95
C LYS A 20 3.21 -1.91 -26.64
N GLN A 21 2.11 -2.53 -26.21
CA GLN A 21 1.60 -2.35 -24.87
C GLN A 21 2.82 -2.62 -24.00
N GLY A 22 3.34 -1.53 -23.43
CA GLY A 22 4.37 -1.62 -22.41
C GLY A 22 3.70 -2.38 -21.29
N TYR A 23 3.93 -3.69 -21.26
CA TYR A 23 4.05 -4.37 -19.99
C TYR A 23 5.15 -3.62 -19.26
N SER A 24 4.73 -2.61 -18.50
CA SER A 24 5.51 -2.10 -17.39
C SER A 24 5.89 -3.32 -16.59
N GLU A 25 7.18 -3.55 -16.39
CA GLU A 25 7.66 -4.49 -15.39
C GLU A 25 7.03 -4.06 -14.06
N GLU A 26 5.92 -4.69 -13.68
CA GLU A 26 5.33 -4.53 -12.35
C GLU A 26 6.41 -4.97 -11.36
N LYS A 27 6.93 -4.01 -10.59
CA LYS A 27 7.74 -4.29 -9.41
C LYS A 27 6.84 -4.84 -8.31
N ASP A 28 6.36 -6.07 -8.50
CA ASP A 28 5.72 -6.82 -7.43
C ASP A 28 6.75 -7.04 -6.32
N THR A 29 6.65 -6.23 -5.28
CA THR A 29 7.66 -6.19 -4.23
C THR A 29 7.28 -7.21 -3.17
N VAL A 30 7.64 -8.46 -3.41
CA VAL A 30 7.53 -9.53 -2.40
C VAL A 30 8.57 -9.25 -1.32
N ASN A 31 8.11 -8.92 -0.11
CA ASN A 31 8.97 -8.65 1.04
C ASN A 31 8.87 -9.79 2.05
N ILE A 32 10.01 -10.19 2.62
CA ILE A 32 10.10 -11.31 3.57
C ILE A 32 10.50 -10.76 4.94
N ILE A 33 9.58 -10.78 5.90
CA ILE A 33 9.73 -10.22 7.26
C ILE A 33 9.15 -11.20 8.28
N GLN A 34 9.62 -11.22 9.52
CA GLN A 34 8.99 -11.98 10.61
C GLN A 34 7.93 -11.13 11.32
N ILE A 35 6.68 -11.63 11.38
CA ILE A 35 5.50 -10.92 11.90
C ILE A 35 5.13 -11.36 13.31
N LYS A 36 5.48 -12.59 13.74
CA LYS A 36 5.16 -13.06 15.10
C LYS A 36 5.86 -12.27 16.21
N ASN A 37 5.22 -12.22 17.38
CA ASN A 37 5.84 -11.66 18.58
C ASN A 37 6.92 -12.63 19.09
N GLY A 38 8.13 -12.11 19.32
CA GLY A 38 9.33 -12.92 19.56
C GLY A 38 10.15 -13.17 18.29
N ASN A 39 11.20 -13.99 18.39
CA ASN A 39 12.01 -14.40 17.24
C ASN A 39 12.01 -15.93 17.17
N ASP A 40 11.09 -16.50 16.41
CA ASP A 40 11.01 -17.94 16.12
C ASP A 40 11.89 -18.36 14.92
N GLY A 41 12.70 -17.45 14.38
CA GLY A 41 13.51 -17.65 13.17
C GLY A 41 12.72 -17.84 11.87
N THR A 42 11.39 -17.94 11.93
CA THR A 42 10.54 -18.17 10.75
C THR A 42 10.21 -16.84 10.09
N LYS A 43 10.44 -16.76 8.78
CA LYS A 43 10.12 -15.58 8.01
C LYS A 43 8.74 -15.72 7.37
N ASP A 44 7.94 -14.68 7.55
CA ASP A 44 6.60 -14.50 7.00
C ASP A 44 6.66 -13.69 5.71
N LEU A 45 5.54 -13.63 4.99
CA LEU A 45 5.46 -13.02 3.67
C LEU A 45 4.59 -11.77 3.71
N ILE A 46 5.06 -10.72 3.05
CA ILE A 46 4.28 -9.53 2.71
C ILE A 46 4.28 -9.43 1.20
N ILE A 47 3.09 -9.41 0.62
CA ILE A 47 2.91 -9.18 -0.81
C ILE A 47 2.34 -7.79 -0.96
N SER A 48 2.97 -6.97 -1.81
CA SER A 48 2.44 -5.68 -2.22
C SER A 48 2.43 -5.62 -3.74
N ALA A 49 1.28 -5.22 -4.29
CA ALA A 49 1.11 -5.03 -5.72
C ALA A 49 0.44 -3.67 -5.98
N ASP A 50 1.00 -2.93 -6.92
CA ASP A 50 0.41 -1.70 -7.42
C ASP A 50 -0.58 -2.02 -8.53
N PHE A 51 -1.71 -1.33 -8.57
CA PHE A 51 -2.65 -1.40 -9.67
C PHE A 51 -3.12 -0.01 -10.06
N LEU A 52 -3.24 0.20 -11.36
CA LEU A 52 -3.60 1.48 -11.95
C LEU A 52 -5.09 1.50 -12.30
N THR A 53 -5.79 2.57 -11.93
CA THR A 53 -7.15 2.79 -12.41
C THR A 53 -7.12 3.35 -13.84
N PRO A 54 -8.15 3.07 -14.67
CA PRO A 54 -8.20 3.52 -16.08
C PRO A 54 -8.16 5.03 -16.26
N PHE A 55 -8.49 5.79 -15.21
CA PHE A 55 -8.26 7.24 -15.15
C PHE A 55 -6.88 7.47 -14.54
N GLY A 56 -5.92 7.86 -15.38
CA GLY A 56 -4.51 8.01 -15.01
C GLY A 56 -4.23 8.98 -13.84
N GLY A 57 -3.00 8.92 -13.34
CA GLY A 57 -2.52 9.79 -12.26
C GLY A 57 -2.95 9.37 -10.85
N ASN A 58 -3.38 8.11 -10.69
CA ASN A 58 -3.77 7.49 -9.43
C ASN A 58 -3.10 6.11 -9.35
N ILE A 59 -2.39 5.84 -8.26
CA ILE A 59 -1.74 4.55 -7.99
C ILE A 59 -2.37 3.99 -6.73
N TYR A 60 -2.85 2.76 -6.80
CA TYR A 60 -3.37 2.04 -5.63
C TYR A 60 -2.44 0.88 -5.33
N THR A 61 -2.15 0.64 -4.07
CA THR A 61 -1.32 -0.50 -3.65
C THR A 61 -2.13 -1.36 -2.70
N ALA A 62 -2.22 -2.65 -3.00
CA ALA A 62 -2.78 -3.64 -2.08
C ALA A 62 -1.64 -4.30 -1.30
N TYR A 63 -1.77 -4.41 0.02
CA TYR A 63 -0.85 -5.17 0.87
C TYR A 63 -1.58 -6.34 1.51
N SER A 64 -0.98 -7.52 1.43
CA SER A 64 -1.43 -8.72 2.13
C SER A 64 -0.29 -9.35 2.92
N PHE A 65 -0.65 -10.01 4.02
CA PHE A 65 0.28 -10.55 5.00
C PHE A 65 0.00 -12.03 5.20
N TYR A 66 1.04 -12.86 5.26
CA TYR A 66 0.89 -14.31 5.40
C TYR A 66 1.87 -14.89 6.41
N LEU A 67 1.35 -15.70 7.34
CA LEU A 67 2.16 -16.47 8.28
C LEU A 67 2.69 -17.73 7.61
N ASN A 68 3.99 -17.91 7.72
CA ASN A 68 4.64 -19.15 7.34
C ASN A 68 4.60 -20.14 8.50
N HIS A 69 4.17 -21.36 8.21
CA HIS A 69 4.16 -22.46 9.17
C HIS A 69 4.42 -23.78 8.44
N THR A 70 4.86 -24.79 9.18
CA THR A 70 5.13 -26.12 8.63
C THR A 70 4.06 -27.09 9.10
N VAL A 71 3.41 -27.76 8.14
CA VAL A 71 2.44 -28.83 8.38
C VAL A 71 2.94 -30.03 7.62
N GLU A 72 3.11 -31.18 8.28
CA GLU A 72 3.57 -32.43 7.64
C GLU A 72 4.85 -32.27 6.79
N ASN A 73 5.83 -31.52 7.30
CA ASN A 73 7.09 -31.17 6.61
C ASN A 73 6.95 -30.33 5.31
N GLN A 74 5.76 -29.80 5.03
CA GLN A 74 5.52 -28.87 3.93
C GLN A 74 5.35 -27.44 4.46
N LYS A 75 5.85 -26.45 3.70
CA LYS A 75 5.65 -25.03 4.04
C LYS A 75 4.26 -24.59 3.57
N HIS A 76 3.51 -24.01 4.50
CA HIS A 76 2.20 -23.44 4.24
C HIS A 76 2.18 -21.96 4.62
N PHE A 77 1.44 -21.18 3.84
CA PHE A 77 1.19 -19.77 4.10
C PHE A 77 -0.30 -19.58 4.38
N SER A 78 -0.63 -19.08 5.57
CA SER A 78 -1.99 -18.66 5.91
C SER A 78 -2.06 -17.15 5.89
N TYR A 79 -3.08 -16.58 5.26
CA TYR A 79 -3.29 -15.14 5.30
C TYR A 79 -3.55 -14.67 6.73
N ILE A 80 -3.08 -13.47 7.07
CA ILE A 80 -3.35 -12.81 8.35
C ILE A 80 -4.56 -11.88 8.14
N PRO A 81 -5.71 -12.14 8.78
CA PRO A 81 -6.84 -11.23 8.74
C PRO A 81 -6.51 -9.90 9.42
N ILE A 82 -7.06 -8.81 8.88
CA ILE A 82 -6.94 -7.45 9.41
C ILE A 82 -8.34 -6.96 9.76
N GLU A 83 -8.57 -6.60 11.02
CA GLU A 83 -9.87 -6.08 11.47
C GLU A 83 -10.25 -4.81 10.68
N VAL A 84 -11.51 -4.73 10.21
CA VAL A 84 -11.96 -3.54 9.46
C VAL A 84 -12.15 -2.34 10.39
N ALA A 85 -11.83 -1.14 9.89
CA ALA A 85 -11.83 0.06 10.71
C ALA A 85 -13.21 0.48 11.26
N ASN A 86 -14.32 -0.06 10.76
CA ASN A 86 -15.67 0.11 11.31
C ASN A 86 -16.07 -0.98 12.34
N GLY A 87 -15.24 -2.00 12.55
CA GLY A 87 -15.50 -3.09 13.50
C GLY A 87 -16.42 -4.19 12.97
N GLU A 88 -16.79 -4.17 11.68
CA GLU A 88 -17.75 -5.11 11.07
C GLU A 88 -17.05 -6.23 10.28
N GLY A 89 -16.08 -6.92 10.90
CA GLY A 89 -15.41 -8.09 10.32
C GLY A 89 -13.90 -7.94 10.10
N ALA A 90 -13.38 -8.61 9.07
CA ALA A 90 -11.96 -8.60 8.73
C ALA A 90 -11.73 -8.67 7.21
N GLU A 91 -10.65 -8.05 6.76
CA GLU A 91 -10.17 -8.09 5.38
C GLU A 91 -8.81 -8.79 5.29
N ALA A 92 -8.52 -9.39 4.14
CA ALA A 92 -7.22 -10.00 3.87
C ALA A 92 -6.17 -8.98 3.36
N ASN A 93 -6.63 -7.83 2.91
CA ASN A 93 -5.80 -6.80 2.28
C ASN A 93 -6.01 -5.46 2.96
N ILE A 94 -5.00 -4.60 2.90
CA ILE A 94 -5.17 -3.17 3.16
C ILE A 94 -4.74 -2.39 1.92
N TYR A 95 -5.48 -1.33 1.59
CA TYR A 95 -5.25 -0.57 0.37
C TYR A 95 -4.70 0.82 0.70
N THR A 96 -3.55 1.15 0.10
CA THR A 96 -3.03 2.51 0.07
C THR A 96 -3.27 3.16 -1.28
N TYR A 97 -3.17 4.47 -1.30
CA TYR A 97 -3.53 5.27 -2.44
C TYR A 97 -2.61 6.48 -2.54
N THR A 98 -2.06 6.65 -3.75
CA THR A 98 -1.09 7.67 -4.10
C THR A 98 -1.59 8.43 -5.32
N LYS A 99 -1.44 9.76 -5.28
CA LYS A 99 -1.81 10.66 -6.36
C LYS A 99 -0.54 11.15 -7.05
N VAL A 100 -0.52 11.09 -8.37
CA VAL A 100 0.52 11.78 -9.15
C VAL A 100 0.25 13.28 -9.10
N GLY A 101 1.24 14.04 -8.65
CA GLY A 101 1.16 15.47 -8.38
C GLY A 101 1.52 15.81 -6.93
N GLY A 102 2.13 16.98 -6.77
CA GLY A 102 2.55 17.51 -5.48
C GLY A 102 1.41 18.08 -4.64
N CYS A 103 1.76 18.49 -3.42
CA CYS A 103 0.84 19.08 -2.46
C CYS A 103 1.03 20.60 -2.39
N GLY A 104 -0.05 21.33 -2.67
CA GLY A 104 -0.11 22.78 -2.66
C GLY A 104 0.61 23.36 -3.87
N ASN A 105 1.39 24.41 -3.64
CA ASN A 105 2.25 24.99 -4.67
C ASN A 105 3.58 24.25 -4.81
N ASP A 106 3.83 23.22 -3.98
CA ASP A 106 5.04 22.44 -4.04
C ASP A 106 4.91 21.35 -5.10
N MET A 107 5.19 21.75 -6.35
CA MET A 107 5.23 20.88 -7.52
C MET A 107 6.53 20.07 -7.63
N SER A 108 7.43 20.16 -6.64
CA SER A 108 8.71 19.42 -6.66
C SER A 108 8.55 17.92 -6.42
N LYS A 109 7.43 17.51 -5.80
CA LYS A 109 7.06 16.10 -5.64
C LYS A 109 6.28 15.61 -6.86
N GLU A 110 6.77 14.52 -7.44
CA GLU A 110 6.08 13.81 -8.53
C GLU A 110 4.81 13.10 -8.04
N GLU A 111 4.80 12.65 -6.78
CA GLU A 111 3.72 11.89 -6.17
C GLU A 111 3.45 12.32 -4.72
N THR A 112 2.19 12.21 -4.31
CA THR A 112 1.73 12.45 -2.94
C THR A 112 0.99 11.23 -2.42
N ASN A 113 1.49 10.62 -1.33
CA ASN A 113 0.81 9.51 -0.68
C ASN A 113 -0.36 10.02 0.15
N ILE A 114 -1.58 9.70 -0.29
CA ILE A 114 -2.83 10.12 0.37
C ILE A 114 -3.18 9.15 1.49
N SER A 115 -2.84 7.88 1.33
CA SER A 115 -2.75 6.93 2.42
C SER A 115 -1.43 6.17 2.36
N GLY A 116 -1.02 5.65 3.51
CA GLY A 116 0.25 4.94 3.63
C GLY A 116 0.16 3.88 4.71
N LEU A 117 1.05 2.90 4.62
CA LEU A 117 1.12 1.77 5.51
C LEU A 117 2.54 1.59 6.02
N ARG A 118 2.69 1.24 7.29
CA ARG A 118 3.99 0.86 7.84
C ARG A 118 3.87 -0.26 8.85
N LEU A 119 4.63 -1.32 8.64
CA LEU A 119 4.82 -2.40 9.59
C LEU A 119 6.04 -2.09 10.48
N VAL A 120 5.88 -2.17 11.79
CA VAL A 120 6.94 -1.86 12.76
C VAL A 120 6.94 -2.87 13.89
N LYS A 121 8.12 -3.42 14.19
CA LYS A 121 8.36 -4.15 15.43
C LYS A 121 8.80 -3.15 16.51
N PHE A 122 8.03 -3.04 17.59
CA PHE A 122 8.33 -2.14 18.71
C PHE A 122 8.19 -2.88 20.02
N LYS A 123 9.29 -2.94 20.79
CA LYS A 123 9.43 -3.86 21.94
C LYS A 123 9.13 -5.31 21.49
N ASN A 124 8.25 -6.01 22.19
CA ASN A 124 7.87 -7.40 21.92
C ASN A 124 6.60 -7.52 21.08
N SER A 125 6.17 -6.46 20.41
CA SER A 125 4.93 -6.47 19.63
C SER A 125 5.16 -6.01 18.20
N VAL A 126 4.42 -6.59 17.26
CA VAL A 126 4.37 -6.14 15.87
C VAL A 126 3.12 -5.29 15.66
N TYR A 127 3.33 -4.12 15.04
CA TYR A 127 2.30 -3.13 14.77
C TYR A 127 2.20 -2.86 13.29
N LEU A 128 0.97 -2.81 12.79
CA LEU A 128 0.67 -2.29 11.47
C LEU A 128 0.02 -0.92 11.64
N ILE A 129 0.59 0.10 11.00
CA ILE A 129 0.13 1.48 11.13
C ILE A 129 -0.38 1.93 9.76
N TYR A 130 -1.68 2.15 9.68
CA TYR A 130 -2.34 2.70 8.51
C TYR A 130 -2.64 4.17 8.72
N THR A 131 -2.38 4.99 7.71
CA THR A 131 -2.70 6.42 7.74
C THR A 131 -3.46 6.80 6.48
N LYS A 132 -4.45 7.68 6.62
CA LYS A 132 -5.23 8.21 5.50
C LYS A 132 -5.54 9.67 5.73
N LYS A 133 -5.21 10.49 4.72
CA LYS A 133 -5.47 11.92 4.70
C LYS A 133 -6.96 12.21 4.84
N LYS A 134 -7.29 13.23 5.62
CA LYS A 134 -8.66 13.61 5.96
C LYS A 134 -8.81 15.12 5.88
N CYS A 135 -9.12 15.64 4.71
CA CYS A 135 -9.51 17.04 4.56
C CYS A 135 -11.00 17.24 4.89
N ASN A 136 -11.32 18.47 5.28
CA ASN A 136 -12.72 18.91 5.43
C ASN A 136 -13.25 19.31 4.05
N GLY A 137 -14.58 19.33 3.85
CA GLY A 137 -15.21 19.48 2.53
C GLY A 137 -14.86 20.72 1.70
N ASN A 138 -14.25 21.75 2.29
CA ASN A 138 -13.78 22.94 1.56
C ASN A 138 -12.33 22.81 1.04
N LYS A 139 -11.66 21.69 1.31
CA LYS A 139 -10.26 21.43 0.97
C LYS A 139 -10.16 20.23 0.04
N ASN A 140 -9.20 20.28 -0.86
CA ASN A 140 -8.91 19.21 -1.79
C ASN A 140 -7.96 18.20 -1.12
N ASP A 141 -8.42 16.96 -0.94
CA ASP A 141 -7.65 15.85 -0.35
C ASP A 141 -6.31 15.60 -1.04
N PHE A 142 -6.18 15.92 -2.32
CA PHE A 142 -4.95 15.69 -3.07
C PHE A 142 -3.94 16.82 -2.87
N THR A 143 -4.39 18.07 -3.00
CA THR A 143 -3.46 19.21 -3.06
C THR A 143 -3.27 19.90 -1.71
N ASP A 144 -4.19 19.83 -0.76
CA ASP A 144 -4.07 20.64 0.45
C ASP A 144 -3.36 19.92 1.59
N LYS A 145 -2.70 20.67 2.48
CA LYS A 145 -2.24 20.12 3.77
C LYS A 145 -3.44 19.84 4.68
N CYS A 146 -3.52 18.62 5.18
CA CYS A 146 -4.62 18.17 6.01
C CYS A 146 -4.16 17.26 7.16
N PRO A 147 -4.98 17.12 8.22
CA PRO A 147 -4.78 16.06 9.19
C PRO A 147 -4.86 14.68 8.54
N PHE A 148 -4.24 13.69 9.18
CA PHE A 148 -4.34 12.29 8.80
C PHE A 148 -5.07 11.51 9.89
N SER A 149 -6.04 10.71 9.49
CA SER A 149 -6.54 9.61 10.32
C SER A 149 -5.47 8.54 10.42
N VAL A 150 -5.32 7.96 11.60
CA VAL A 150 -4.32 6.93 11.91
C VAL A 150 -5.02 5.77 12.61
N VAL A 151 -4.85 4.57 12.07
CA VAL A 151 -5.29 3.32 12.69
C VAL A 151 -4.06 2.50 13.00
N ILE A 152 -3.91 2.13 14.27
CA ILE A 152 -2.82 1.29 14.76
C ILE A 152 -3.42 -0.07 15.05
N TYR A 153 -2.94 -1.06 14.34
CA TYR A 153 -3.22 -2.47 14.59
C TYR A 153 -2.06 -3.08 15.37
N GLN A 154 -2.38 -3.99 16.27
CA GLN A 154 -1.41 -4.85 16.93
C GLN A 154 -1.64 -6.28 16.47
N TYR A 155 -0.56 -6.98 16.14
CA TYR A 155 -0.63 -8.40 15.84
C TYR A 155 -0.88 -9.20 17.12
N ASP A 156 -1.94 -10.02 17.09
CA ASP A 156 -2.31 -10.97 18.12
C ASP A 156 -1.87 -12.37 17.72
N ASP A 157 -1.03 -13.03 18.53
CA ASP A 157 -0.55 -14.38 18.23
C ASP A 157 -1.62 -15.46 18.46
N GLU A 158 -2.57 -15.23 19.36
CA GLU A 158 -3.63 -16.18 19.70
C GLU A 158 -4.64 -16.25 18.56
N ASP A 159 -5.16 -15.09 18.17
CA ASP A 159 -6.11 -14.95 17.06
C ASP A 159 -5.45 -14.95 15.68
N ARG A 160 -4.11 -14.84 15.63
CA ARG A 160 -3.29 -14.75 14.40
C ARG A 160 -3.78 -13.66 13.46
N ALA A 161 -4.14 -12.51 14.02
CA ALA A 161 -4.82 -11.43 13.32
C ALA A 161 -4.20 -10.07 13.69
N PHE A 162 -4.38 -9.08 12.81
CA PHE A 162 -4.16 -7.68 13.15
C PHE A 162 -5.45 -7.08 13.73
N ALA A 163 -5.48 -6.91 15.05
CA ALA A 163 -6.59 -6.31 15.78
C ALA A 163 -6.37 -4.80 15.99
N ILE A 164 -7.44 -4.02 16.02
CA ILE A 164 -7.35 -2.57 16.21
C ILE A 164 -6.98 -2.26 17.65
N LYS A 165 -5.79 -1.70 17.83
CA LYS A 165 -5.34 -1.19 19.13
C LYS A 165 -5.84 0.22 19.39
N LYS A 166 -5.78 1.08 18.37
CA LYS A 166 -6.03 2.52 18.53
C LYS A 166 -6.44 3.18 17.23
N LYS A 167 -7.42 4.07 17.32
CA LYS A 167 -7.78 5.02 16.26
C LYS A 167 -7.49 6.43 16.75
N THR A 168 -6.80 7.23 15.96
CA THR A 168 -6.47 8.61 16.31
C THR A 168 -6.40 9.47 15.05
N GLN A 169 -6.18 10.77 15.25
CA GLN A 169 -5.96 11.72 14.18
C GLN A 169 -4.74 12.57 14.52
N THR A 170 -3.94 12.92 13.52
CA THR A 170 -2.82 13.83 13.72
C THR A 170 -3.31 15.21 14.14
N LYS A 171 -2.63 15.80 15.13
CA LYS A 171 -2.89 17.20 15.55
C LYS A 171 -2.32 18.20 14.54
N LYS A 172 -1.17 17.87 13.94
CA LYS A 172 -0.53 18.63 12.86
C LYS A 172 -1.12 18.23 11.51
N ILE A 173 -1.01 19.14 10.55
CA ILE A 173 -1.39 18.92 9.15
C ILE A 173 -0.15 18.55 8.33
N TYR A 174 -0.33 17.63 7.40
CA TYR A 174 0.73 17.09 6.54
C TYR A 174 0.27 17.08 5.09
N CYS A 175 1.23 17.01 4.18
CA CYS A 175 0.94 16.81 2.77
C CYS A 175 0.77 15.33 2.43
N ASP A 176 1.61 14.51 3.04
CA ASP A 176 1.94 13.16 2.58
C ASP A 176 1.94 12.17 3.76
N ALA A 177 1.41 10.97 3.53
CA ALA A 177 1.38 9.90 4.50
C ALA A 177 2.78 9.55 5.04
N ASP A 178 3.83 9.64 4.22
CA ASP A 178 5.19 9.31 4.62
C ASP A 178 5.73 10.28 5.68
N GLU A 179 5.26 11.52 5.69
CA GLU A 179 5.60 12.48 6.73
C GLU A 179 5.07 12.05 8.08
N VAL A 180 3.86 11.48 8.11
CA VAL A 180 3.21 10.95 9.32
C VAL A 180 3.85 9.66 9.77
N LEU A 181 4.27 8.82 8.81
CA LEU A 181 4.88 7.52 9.04
C LEU A 181 6.38 7.61 9.36
N LYS A 182 6.96 8.80 9.58
CA LYS A 182 8.36 8.94 10.05
C LYS A 182 8.55 8.27 11.41
N LYS A 183 9.73 7.68 11.61
CA LYS A 183 10.05 6.85 12.78
C LYS A 183 9.77 7.55 14.12
N ASP A 184 10.13 8.82 14.25
CA ASP A 184 9.97 9.56 15.50
C ASP A 184 8.49 9.77 15.87
N LEU A 185 7.66 10.08 14.88
CA LEU A 185 6.20 10.23 15.05
C LEU A 185 5.55 8.89 15.39
N ILE A 186 5.99 7.80 14.77
CA ILE A 186 5.50 6.45 15.10
C ILE A 186 5.80 6.10 16.56
N ILE A 187 7.01 6.39 17.03
CA ILE A 187 7.39 6.13 18.42
C ILE A 187 6.49 6.93 19.37
N GLU A 188 6.15 8.18 19.05
CA GLU A 188 5.19 8.98 19.82
C GLU A 188 3.79 8.34 19.83
N LEU A 189 3.31 7.89 18.66
CA LEU A 189 2.00 7.25 18.50
C LEU A 189 1.87 5.93 19.28
N LEU A 190 2.96 5.18 19.42
CA LEU A 190 3.01 3.87 20.11
C LEU A 190 3.34 3.95 21.61
N LYS A 191 3.78 5.10 22.13
CA LYS A 191 4.09 5.29 23.55
C LYS A 191 2.83 5.42 24.44
N TYR A 192 1.67 5.62 23.83
CA TYR A 192 0.36 5.84 24.46
C TYR A 192 -0.71 5.02 23.75
#